data_AF-A0A7K2JCF9-F1
#
_entry.id   AF-A0A7K2JCF9-F1
#
_cell.length_a   1.000
_cell.length_b   1.000
_cell.length_c   1.000
_cell.angle_alpha   90.00
_cell.angle_beta   90.00
_cell.angle_gamma   90.00
#
_symmetry.space_group_name_H-M   'P 1'
#
loop_
_entity.id
_entity.type
_entity.pdbx_description
1 polymer ?
#
loop_
_entity_poly.entity_id
_entity_poly.type
_entity_poly.pdbx_seq_one_letter_code
_entity_poly.pdbx_strand_id
1 'polypeptide(L)'
;MLLSHGGEPSPATEPVARWTVEQVLSLAPDDASRKAGNKLASAGHWSGTGHDASGAVWGLCKGSGSKPYQTVVDTTGPAYKCSCPSRKFPCKHALGLLLLRASGDGQVRQGEPADWASQWLEGRRG
;
A
#
# COMPACT_ATOMS: atom_id res chain seq x y z
N MET A 1 3.98 50.73 -12.79
CA MET A 1 2.85 50.79 -11.84
C MET A 1 2.08 49.48 -11.95
N LEU A 2 1.89 48.80 -10.81
CA LEU A 2 0.98 47.66 -10.52
C LEU A 2 1.15 46.39 -11.38
N LEU A 3 1.76 45.28 -10.89
CA LEU A 3 1.25 44.30 -9.90
C LEU A 3 -0.18 43.81 -10.20
N SER A 4 -0.30 42.57 -10.68
CA SER A 4 -1.49 41.72 -10.46
C SER A 4 -1.08 40.25 -10.50
N HIS A 5 -1.27 39.62 -9.34
CA HIS A 5 -1.02 38.23 -8.99
C HIS A 5 -1.93 37.26 -9.75
N GLY A 6 -1.48 36.02 -9.95
CA GLY A 6 -2.32 35.00 -10.57
C GLY A 6 -1.78 33.58 -10.49
N GLY A 7 -1.67 33.05 -9.26
CA GLY A 7 -1.66 31.62 -8.99
C GLY A 7 -0.29 30.97 -8.88
N GLU A 8 0.33 31.06 -7.69
CA GLU A 8 1.19 29.97 -7.25
C GLU A 8 0.37 28.67 -7.33
N PRO A 9 0.84 27.62 -8.03
CA PRO A 9 0.17 26.34 -7.95
C PRO A 9 0.18 25.94 -6.47
N SER A 10 -1.02 25.74 -5.90
CA SER A 10 -1.21 25.02 -4.65
C SER A 10 -0.23 23.85 -4.62
N PRO A 11 0.39 23.48 -3.47
CA PRO A 11 1.25 22.31 -3.43
C PRO A 11 0.37 21.10 -3.79
N ALA A 12 0.38 20.73 -5.07
CA ALA A 12 -0.08 19.44 -5.51
C ALA A 12 0.74 18.47 -4.67
N THR A 13 0.07 17.72 -3.80
CA THR A 13 0.70 16.70 -2.97
C THR A 13 1.62 15.90 -3.89
N GLU A 14 2.93 16.12 -3.76
CA GLU A 14 3.89 15.47 -4.63
C GLU A 14 3.70 13.97 -4.44
N PRO A 15 3.61 13.20 -5.55
CA PRO A 15 3.33 11.78 -5.43
C PRO A 15 4.43 11.12 -4.61
N VAL A 16 4.04 10.49 -3.49
CA VAL A 16 4.95 9.74 -2.64
C VAL A 16 5.59 8.63 -3.48
N ALA A 17 6.92 8.66 -3.54
CA ALA A 17 7.69 7.71 -4.32
C ALA A 17 7.40 6.27 -3.86
N ARG A 18 7.25 5.36 -4.83
CA ARG A 18 7.11 3.92 -4.53
C ARG A 18 8.38 3.45 -3.81
N TRP A 19 8.24 2.60 -2.80
CA TRP A 19 9.39 1.96 -2.18
C TRP A 19 10.07 0.94 -3.11
N THR A 20 11.37 0.78 -2.94
CA THR A 20 12.15 -0.27 -3.60
C THR A 20 11.86 -1.63 -2.98
N VAL A 21 12.12 -2.70 -3.75
CA VAL A 21 11.98 -4.08 -3.25
C VAL A 21 12.83 -4.30 -2.00
N GLU A 22 14.06 -3.78 -1.99
CA GLU A 22 14.98 -3.89 -0.86
C GLU A 22 14.45 -3.20 0.40
N GLN A 23 13.92 -1.98 0.27
CA GLN A 23 13.28 -1.29 1.39
C GLN A 23 12.13 -2.09 1.97
N VAL A 24 11.28 -2.70 1.12
CA VAL A 24 10.16 -3.52 1.58
C VAL A 24 10.64 -4.78 2.31
N LEU A 25 11.66 -5.46 1.78
CA LEU A 25 12.20 -6.68 2.40
C LEU A 25 12.83 -6.42 3.77
N SER A 26 13.42 -5.24 3.98
CA SER A 26 13.97 -4.80 5.26
C SER A 26 12.91 -4.58 6.35
N LEU A 27 11.63 -4.48 5.99
CA LEU A 27 10.53 -4.36 6.95
C LEU A 27 10.08 -5.71 7.52
N ALA A 28 10.52 -6.83 6.94
CA ALA A 28 10.04 -8.13 7.34
C ALA A 28 10.46 -8.45 8.79
N PRO A 29 9.54 -8.85 9.67
CA PRO A 29 9.87 -9.12 11.08
C PRO A 29 10.70 -10.40 11.26
N ASP A 30 10.76 -11.26 10.24
CA ASP A 30 11.55 -12.48 10.21
C ASP A 30 11.65 -13.03 8.78
N ASP A 31 12.60 -13.93 8.53
CA ASP A 31 12.84 -14.52 7.20
C ASP A 31 11.65 -15.34 6.67
N ALA A 32 10.87 -15.98 7.55
CA ALA A 32 9.69 -16.72 7.11
C ALA A 32 8.59 -15.77 6.60
N SER A 33 8.37 -14.64 7.28
CA SER A 33 7.50 -13.57 6.81
C SER A 33 7.99 -12.97 5.49
N ARG A 34 9.29 -12.76 5.35
CA ARG A 34 9.94 -12.26 4.12
C ARG A 34 9.69 -13.18 2.92
N LYS A 35 10.01 -14.47 3.07
CA LYS A 35 9.81 -15.50 2.03
C LYS A 35 8.33 -15.64 1.66
N ALA A 36 7.44 -15.66 2.66
CA ALA A 36 6.02 -15.76 2.43
C ALA A 36 5.44 -14.51 1.73
N GLY A 37 5.91 -13.31 2.08
CA GLY A 37 5.54 -12.07 1.40
C GLY A 37 5.99 -12.05 -0.05
N ASN A 38 7.23 -12.46 -0.32
CA ASN A 38 7.75 -12.55 -1.70
C ASN A 38 6.93 -13.50 -2.57
N LYS A 39 6.52 -14.65 -2.03
CA LYS A 39 5.63 -15.59 -2.74
C LYS A 39 4.27 -14.98 -3.08
N LEU A 40 3.78 -14.05 -2.27
CA LEU A 40 2.52 -13.36 -2.52
C LEU A 40 2.67 -12.20 -3.50
N ALA A 41 3.88 -11.74 -3.85
CA ALA A 41 4.13 -10.61 -4.74
C ALA A 41 3.91 -10.96 -6.23
N SER A 42 2.77 -11.56 -6.55
CA SER A 42 2.40 -11.96 -7.91
C SER A 42 0.93 -11.63 -8.17
N ALA A 43 0.62 -11.13 -9.36
CA ALA A 43 -0.71 -10.67 -9.74
C ALA A 43 -1.84 -11.68 -9.41
N GLY A 44 -1.61 -12.98 -9.60
CA GLY A 44 -2.61 -14.02 -9.35
C GLY A 44 -3.07 -14.16 -7.89
N HIS A 45 -2.35 -13.61 -6.92
CA HIS A 45 -2.75 -13.60 -5.51
C HIS A 45 -3.62 -12.40 -5.15
N TRP A 46 -3.72 -11.39 -6.01
CA TRP A 46 -4.28 -10.09 -5.67
C TRP A 46 -5.42 -9.68 -6.59
N SER A 47 -6.35 -8.91 -6.04
CA SER A 47 -7.43 -8.27 -6.78
C SER A 47 -7.80 -6.96 -6.09
N GLY A 48 -8.49 -6.05 -6.79
CA GLY A 48 -8.88 -4.76 -6.23
C GLY A 48 -7.67 -3.96 -5.70
N THR A 49 -6.53 -4.11 -6.36
CA THR A 49 -5.28 -3.44 -5.99
C THR A 49 -5.29 -2.01 -6.47
N GLY A 50 -4.74 -1.12 -5.66
CA GLY A 50 -4.55 0.26 -6.05
C GLY A 50 -3.59 0.99 -5.14
N HIS A 51 -3.23 2.19 -5.58
CA HIS A 51 -2.53 3.15 -4.76
C HIS A 51 -3.00 4.56 -5.03
N ASP A 52 -2.80 5.46 -4.07
CA ASP A 52 -3.04 6.89 -4.26
C ASP A 52 -1.70 7.66 -4.37
N ALA A 53 -1.76 8.96 -4.63
CA ALA A 53 -0.57 9.83 -4.72
C ALA A 53 0.05 10.10 -3.34
N SER A 54 -0.76 10.09 -2.29
CA SER A 54 -0.40 10.39 -0.90
C SER A 54 0.22 9.19 -0.17
N GLY A 55 0.53 8.10 -0.86
CA GLY A 55 1.23 6.95 -0.28
C GLY A 55 0.35 5.85 0.31
N ALA A 56 -0.97 5.84 0.08
CA ALA A 56 -1.76 4.66 0.38
C ALA A 56 -1.59 3.58 -0.69
N VAL A 57 -1.57 2.32 -0.25
CA VAL A 57 -1.56 1.12 -1.10
C VAL A 57 -2.55 0.13 -0.53
N TRP A 58 -3.42 -0.43 -1.35
CA TRP A 58 -4.43 -1.38 -0.90
C TRP A 58 -4.58 -2.55 -1.88
N GLY A 59 -5.12 -3.66 -1.38
CA GLY A 59 -5.50 -4.81 -2.20
C GLY A 59 -6.21 -5.90 -1.41
N LEU A 60 -6.85 -6.79 -2.16
CA LEU A 60 -7.50 -8.00 -1.66
C LEU A 60 -6.59 -9.19 -1.97
N CYS A 61 -6.03 -9.81 -0.94
CA CYS A 61 -5.22 -11.02 -1.12
C CYS A 61 -6.10 -12.25 -1.04
N LYS A 62 -6.02 -13.16 -2.01
CA LYS A 62 -6.64 -14.48 -1.91
C LYS A 62 -6.02 -15.24 -0.74
N GLY A 63 -6.85 -15.58 0.24
CA GLY A 63 -6.44 -16.27 1.47
C GLY A 63 -6.89 -17.73 1.50
N SER A 64 -6.60 -18.40 2.61
CA SER A 64 -7.06 -19.77 2.87
C SER A 64 -8.51 -19.85 3.37
N GLY A 65 -9.16 -18.71 3.59
CA GLY A 65 -10.56 -18.62 4.01
C GLY A 65 -11.50 -18.23 2.87
N SER A 66 -12.80 -18.14 3.16
CA SER A 66 -13.85 -17.85 2.18
C SER A 66 -13.87 -16.40 1.68
N LYS A 67 -13.24 -15.46 2.41
CA LYS A 67 -13.15 -14.04 2.05
C LYS A 67 -11.69 -13.65 1.84
N PRO A 68 -11.35 -12.85 0.81
CA PRO A 68 -10.00 -12.35 0.63
C PRO A 68 -9.61 -11.41 1.77
N TYR A 69 -8.31 -11.37 2.10
CA TYR A 69 -7.80 -10.49 3.13
C TYR A 69 -7.65 -9.07 2.58
N GLN A 70 -8.40 -8.13 3.16
CA GLN A 70 -8.24 -6.70 2.94
C GLN A 70 -6.92 -6.27 3.55
N THR A 71 -6.04 -5.69 2.73
CA THR A 71 -4.73 -5.19 3.14
C THR A 71 -4.62 -3.73 2.71
N VAL A 72 -4.28 -2.87 3.66
CA VAL A 72 -4.00 -1.44 3.45
C VAL A 72 -2.64 -1.11 4.05
N VAL A 73 -1.87 -0.30 3.35
CA VAL A 73 -0.61 0.26 3.80
C VAL A 73 -0.62 1.76 3.57
N ASP A 74 -0.17 2.52 4.56
CA ASP A 74 0.11 3.94 4.45
C ASP A 74 1.63 4.11 4.55
N THR A 75 2.28 4.56 3.46
CA THR A 75 3.74 4.63 3.36
C THR A 75 4.34 5.95 3.88
N THR A 76 3.50 6.89 4.35
CA THR A 76 3.95 8.20 4.86
C THR A 76 4.54 8.09 6.27
N GLY A 77 3.90 7.32 7.16
CA GLY A 77 4.42 6.90 8.45
C GLY A 77 4.16 5.40 8.59
N PRO A 78 5.10 4.54 8.16
CA PRO A 78 4.80 3.24 7.57
C PRO A 78 3.93 2.38 8.47
N ALA A 79 2.69 2.14 8.03
CA ALA A 79 1.73 1.40 8.82
C ALA A 79 0.83 0.52 8.00
N TYR A 80 0.32 -0.52 8.65
CA TYR A 80 -0.23 -1.68 8.00
C TYR A 80 -1.54 -2.05 8.68
N LYS A 81 -2.56 -2.33 7.87
CA LYS A 81 -3.78 -3.00 8.29
C LYS A 81 -4.00 -4.20 7.39
N CYS A 82 -4.20 -5.36 7.99
CA CYS A 82 -4.59 -6.56 7.26
C CYS A 82 -5.65 -7.30 8.06
N SER A 83 -6.68 -7.83 7.40
CA SER A 83 -7.73 -8.60 8.07
C SER A 83 -7.34 -10.05 8.41
N CYS A 84 -6.09 -10.45 8.15
CA CYS A 84 -5.61 -11.79 8.50
C CYS A 84 -5.33 -11.95 10.00
N PRO A 85 -5.45 -13.16 10.58
CA PRO A 85 -5.27 -13.41 12.02
C PRO A 85 -3.79 -13.41 12.48
N SER A 86 -2.86 -12.92 11.67
CA SER A 86 -1.43 -12.95 11.99
C SER A 86 -1.10 -11.95 13.11
N ARG A 87 -0.24 -12.38 14.04
CA ARG A 87 0.30 -11.52 15.11
C ARG A 87 1.64 -10.85 14.73
N LYS A 88 2.12 -11.04 13.49
CA LYS A 88 3.37 -10.44 12.99
C LYS A 88 3.05 -9.16 12.23
N PHE A 89 3.81 -8.10 12.51
CA PHE A 89 3.65 -6.80 11.88
C PHE A 89 4.99 -6.28 11.34
N PRO A 90 5.08 -5.97 10.03
CA PRO A 90 4.10 -6.24 8.98
C PRO A 90 3.88 -7.75 8.74
N CYS A 91 2.65 -8.15 8.44
CA CYS A 91 2.34 -9.53 8.09
C CYS A 91 2.76 -9.84 6.64
N LYS A 92 2.78 -11.13 6.26
CA LYS A 92 3.14 -11.55 4.89
C LYS A 92 2.29 -10.89 3.79
N HIS A 93 1.02 -10.57 4.07
CA HIS A 93 0.14 -9.93 3.08
C HIS A 93 0.52 -8.46 2.86
N ALA A 94 0.80 -7.72 3.93
CA ALA A 94 1.29 -6.34 3.82
C ALA A 94 2.63 -6.28 3.06
N LEU A 95 3.56 -7.19 3.36
CA LEU A 95 4.81 -7.34 2.60
C LEU A 95 4.54 -7.68 1.14
N GLY A 96 3.69 -8.67 0.86
CA GLY A 96 3.36 -9.07 -0.51
C GLY A 96 2.74 -7.96 -1.35
N LEU A 97 1.85 -7.15 -0.76
CA LEU A 97 1.23 -5.99 -1.43
C LEU A 97 2.26 -4.91 -1.77
N LEU A 98 3.12 -4.59 -0.81
CA LEU A 98 4.19 -3.62 -1.01
C LEU A 98 5.21 -4.08 -2.05
N LEU A 99 5.58 -5.37 -2.03
CA LEU A 99 6.45 -5.97 -3.04
C LEU A 99 5.80 -5.92 -4.43
N LEU A 100 4.50 -6.24 -4.53
CA LEU A 100 3.75 -6.13 -5.78
C LEU A 100 3.80 -4.70 -6.36
N ARG A 101 3.63 -3.68 -5.50
CA ARG A 101 3.79 -2.27 -5.89
C ARG A 101 5.24 -1.94 -6.27
N ALA A 102 6.21 -2.43 -5.49
CA ALA A 102 7.63 -2.16 -5.66
C ALA A 102 8.22 -2.78 -6.93
N SER A 103 7.62 -3.86 -7.47
CA SER A 103 8.03 -4.46 -8.74
C SER A 103 7.74 -3.56 -9.94
N GLY A 104 6.70 -2.72 -9.87
CA GLY A 104 6.38 -1.76 -10.94
C GLY A 104 5.70 -2.34 -12.17
N ASP A 105 5.25 -3.60 -12.13
CA ASP A 105 4.62 -4.33 -13.25
C ASP A 105 3.20 -3.83 -13.61
N GLY A 106 2.80 -2.64 -13.16
CA GLY A 106 1.48 -2.06 -13.43
C GLY A 106 0.28 -2.75 -12.76
N GLN A 107 0.53 -3.75 -11.91
CA GLN A 107 -0.52 -4.51 -11.20
C GLN A 107 -1.23 -3.69 -10.12
N VAL A 108 -0.52 -2.73 -9.53
CA VAL A 108 -1.08 -1.77 -8.56
C VAL A 108 -1.17 -0.43 -9.27
N ARG A 109 -2.37 -0.11 -9.77
CA ARG A 109 -2.61 1.13 -10.53
C ARG A 109 -2.96 2.28 -9.60
N GLN A 110 -2.68 3.49 -10.05
CA GLN A 110 -3.17 4.68 -9.36
C GLN A 110 -4.69 4.73 -9.42
N GLY A 111 -5.34 5.12 -8.32
CA GLY A 111 -6.78 5.28 -8.25
C GLY A 111 -7.24 5.80 -6.90
N GLU A 112 -8.54 5.79 -6.69
CA GLU A 112 -9.15 6.12 -5.40
C GLU A 112 -9.20 4.89 -4.50
N PRO A 113 -8.93 5.04 -3.19
CA PRO A 113 -9.03 3.94 -2.24
C PRO A 113 -10.45 3.37 -2.20
N ALA A 114 -10.54 2.05 -2.14
CA ALA A 114 -11.82 1.39 -1.88
C ALA A 114 -12.36 1.78 -0.50
N ASP A 115 -13.68 1.74 -0.31
CA ASP A 115 -14.39 2.19 0.91
C ASP A 115 -13.73 1.72 2.23
N TRP A 116 -13.38 0.43 2.30
CA TRP A 116 -12.72 -0.19 3.46
C TRP A 116 -11.27 0.28 3.68
N ALA A 117 -10.59 0.72 2.62
CA ALA A 117 -9.27 1.30 2.70
C ALA A 117 -9.36 2.77 3.13
N SER A 118 -10.29 3.53 2.54
CA SER A 118 -10.59 4.93 2.90
C SER A 118 -10.92 5.05 4.38
N GLN A 119 -11.87 4.24 4.87
CA GLN A 119 -12.29 4.25 6.27
C GLN A 119 -11.11 4.08 7.24
N TRP A 120 -10.15 3.21 6.92
CA TRP A 120 -8.97 3.02 7.77
C TRP A 120 -7.96 4.17 7.65
N LEU A 121 -7.77 4.72 6.44
CA LEU A 121 -6.86 5.84 6.19
C LEU A 121 -7.35 7.13 6.87
N GLU A 122 -8.66 7.40 6.83
CA GLU A 122 -9.28 8.57 7.46
C GLU A 122 -9.05 8.58 8.96
N GLY A 123 -9.30 7.46 9.66
CA GLY A 123 -9.06 7.35 11.10
C GLY A 123 -7.58 7.36 11.52
N ARG A 124 -6.65 7.31 10.56
CA ARG A 124 -5.20 7.37 10.80
C ARG A 124 -4.63 8.77 10.53
N ARG A 125 -5.20 9.47 9.54
CA ARG A 125 -4.72 10.77 9.07
C ARG A 125 -5.43 11.95 9.74
N GLY A 126 -6.60 11.72 10.34
CA GLY A 126 -7.28 12.68 11.23
C GLY A 126 -6.75 12.58 12.66
#